data_AF-A0AAD5DCL8-F1
#
_entry.id   AF-A0AAD5DCL8-F1
#
_cell.length_a   1.000
_cell.length_b   1.000
_cell.length_c   1.000
_cell.angle_alpha   90.00
_cell.angle_beta   90.00
_cell.angle_gamma   90.00
#
_symmetry.space_group_name_H-M   'P 1'
#
loop_
_entity.id
_entity.type
_entity.pdbx_description
1 polymer ?
#
loop_
_entity_poly.entity_id
_entity_poly.type
_entity_poly.pdbx_seq_one_letter_code
_entity_poly.pdbx_strand_id
1 'polypeptide(L)'
;MLCFSSLGKTVMNTKKLRTPAEVVQKTRSLLLYSKINSLDVGSQMGELNSLIRELKLILYGDDDSEPSAEACAQLTVEFFKEDTLRLLIIFLPKLNLEARKDATQVVASLQRQPLPSRFEVSRYLEANLDLLDILISGYEDPQLALHYGRMLKECLRHQIVASYLLEPIQLEKLFGYIQHPSFDIAADAADAFKDLLTRHKSTVSESLSKNYSWVDIPYLFVANENKPPEIVSILVTNRSKILRLLSAFAYTDDEVFETDKIQVINKLAVLELQD
;
A
#
# COMPACT_ATOMS: atom_id res chain seq x y z
N MET A 1 48.49 40.43 -40.25
CA MET A 1 47.79 39.15 -40.55
C MET A 1 47.78 38.36 -39.25
N LEU A 2 46.89 38.60 -38.28
CA LEU A 2 45.44 38.31 -38.24
C LEU A 2 45.08 36.93 -38.82
N CYS A 3 44.85 35.96 -37.92
CA CYS A 3 43.58 35.23 -37.84
C CYS A 3 43.42 34.56 -36.48
N PHE A 4 42.51 35.11 -35.67
CA PHE A 4 41.74 34.42 -34.65
C PHE A 4 40.59 33.65 -35.34
N SER A 5 40.33 32.40 -34.95
CA SER A 5 39.03 31.73 -35.14
C SER A 5 38.97 30.52 -34.19
N SER A 6 38.33 30.68 -33.03
CA SER A 6 36.91 30.36 -32.73
C SER A 6 36.73 28.93 -32.22
N LEU A 7 36.60 28.78 -30.91
CA LEU A 7 35.34 28.40 -30.24
C LEU A 7 34.86 26.98 -30.53
N GLY A 8 35.12 26.11 -29.55
CA GLY A 8 34.36 24.90 -29.28
C GLY A 8 34.26 24.71 -27.77
N LYS A 9 33.70 25.70 -27.04
CA LYS A 9 33.21 25.44 -25.69
C LYS A 9 32.00 24.53 -25.86
N THR A 10 32.20 23.23 -25.73
CA THR A 10 31.13 22.28 -25.48
C THR A 10 30.48 22.72 -24.17
N VAL A 11 29.38 23.44 -24.28
CA VAL A 11 28.47 23.69 -23.17
C VAL A 11 27.88 22.33 -22.83
N MET A 12 28.57 21.58 -21.96
CA MET A 12 27.91 20.53 -21.20
C MET A 12 26.80 21.24 -20.45
N ASN A 13 25.56 21.00 -20.88
CA ASN A 13 24.38 21.45 -20.19
C ASN A 13 24.30 20.66 -18.88
N THR A 14 25.07 21.08 -17.89
CA THR A 14 25.04 20.55 -16.54
C THR A 14 23.72 21.01 -15.94
N LYS A 15 22.65 20.24 -16.17
CA LYS A 15 21.48 20.31 -15.30
C LYS A 15 22.01 20.17 -13.88
N LYS A 16 21.94 21.25 -13.09
CA LYS A 16 22.33 21.26 -11.68
C LYS A 16 21.66 20.04 -11.03
N LEU A 17 22.46 19.14 -10.46
CA LEU A 17 21.95 17.99 -9.71
C LEU A 17 21.05 18.53 -8.59
N ARG A 18 19.82 18.06 -8.56
CA ARG A 18 18.85 18.45 -7.54
C ARG A 18 19.16 17.69 -6.26
N THR A 19 19.01 18.37 -5.14
CA THR A 19 18.96 17.69 -3.84
C THR A 19 17.69 16.85 -3.75
N PRO A 20 17.66 15.79 -2.92
CA PRO A 20 16.46 14.99 -2.73
C PRO A 20 15.22 15.83 -2.37
N ALA A 21 15.40 16.86 -1.54
CA ALA A 21 14.33 17.77 -1.18
C ALA A 21 13.82 18.59 -2.37
N GLU A 22 14.70 19.12 -3.22
CA GLU A 22 14.32 19.85 -4.44
C GLU A 22 13.52 18.96 -5.42
N VAL A 23 13.89 17.66 -5.54
CA VAL A 23 13.14 16.70 -6.37
C VAL A 23 11.71 16.53 -5.84
N VAL A 24 11.56 16.34 -4.52
CA VAL A 24 10.23 16.22 -3.89
C VAL A 24 9.41 17.49 -4.07
N GLN A 25 9.95 18.66 -3.75
CA GLN A 25 9.25 19.95 -3.85
C GLN A 25 8.80 20.23 -5.28
N LYS A 26 9.67 19.94 -6.26
CA LYS A 26 9.31 20.10 -7.67
C LYS A 26 8.22 19.11 -8.09
N THR A 27 8.31 17.85 -7.66
CA THR A 27 7.27 16.83 -7.90
C THR A 27 5.93 17.28 -7.34
N ARG A 28 5.89 17.74 -6.07
CA ARG A 28 4.69 18.25 -5.41
C ARG A 28 4.09 19.43 -6.17
N SER A 29 4.92 20.38 -6.57
CA SER A 29 4.49 21.57 -7.31
C SER A 29 3.78 21.20 -8.62
N LEU A 30 4.32 20.23 -9.38
CA LEU A 30 3.70 19.75 -10.61
C LEU A 30 2.41 18.97 -10.36
N LEU A 31 2.35 18.16 -9.30
CA LEU A 31 1.13 17.45 -8.90
C LEU A 31 0.01 18.43 -8.52
N LEU A 32 0.33 19.47 -7.75
CA LEU A 32 -0.60 20.54 -7.38
C LEU A 32 -1.08 21.34 -8.60
N TYR A 33 -0.15 21.76 -9.45
CA TYR A 33 -0.49 22.45 -10.71
C TYR A 33 -1.45 21.62 -11.55
N SER A 34 -1.18 20.32 -11.70
CA SER A 34 -1.99 19.39 -12.50
C SER A 34 -3.33 19.04 -11.84
N LYS A 35 -3.46 19.20 -10.52
CA LYS A 35 -4.72 19.08 -9.80
C LYS A 35 -5.65 20.27 -10.09
N ILE A 36 -5.08 21.47 -10.17
CA ILE A 36 -5.83 22.72 -10.41
C ILE A 36 -6.15 22.89 -11.91
N ASN A 37 -5.21 22.59 -12.80
CA ASN A 37 -5.30 22.88 -14.23
C ASN A 37 -5.50 21.59 -15.06
N SER A 38 -6.71 21.03 -15.01
CA SER A 38 -7.05 19.75 -15.67
C SER A 38 -6.83 19.71 -17.19
N LEU A 39 -6.76 20.87 -17.86
CA LEU A 39 -6.61 20.99 -19.31
C LEU A 39 -5.14 21.07 -19.80
N ASP A 40 -4.17 21.39 -18.93
CA ASP A 40 -2.75 21.58 -19.30
C ASP A 40 -1.83 20.46 -18.76
N VAL A 41 -2.43 19.34 -18.34
CA VAL A 41 -1.70 18.21 -17.77
C VAL A 41 -0.68 17.62 -18.75
N GLY A 42 -0.94 17.70 -20.05
CA GLY A 42 -0.10 17.13 -21.11
C GLY A 42 1.29 17.76 -21.23
N SER A 43 1.41 19.08 -21.02
CA SER A 43 2.68 19.81 -21.22
C SER A 43 3.72 19.51 -20.13
N GLN A 44 3.27 19.26 -18.91
CA GLN A 44 4.11 19.01 -17.74
C GLN A 44 4.34 17.52 -17.43
N MET A 45 3.59 16.61 -18.06
CA MET A 45 3.65 15.17 -17.78
C MET A 45 5.04 14.57 -18.02
N GLY A 46 5.74 15.03 -19.07
CA GLY A 46 7.11 14.57 -19.37
C GLY A 46 8.09 14.89 -18.23
N GLU A 47 7.99 16.08 -17.64
CA GLU A 47 8.82 16.45 -16.50
C GLU A 47 8.41 15.71 -15.23
N LEU A 48 7.11 15.57 -14.95
CA LEU A 48 6.63 14.83 -13.80
C LEU A 48 7.11 13.37 -13.82
N ASN A 49 7.01 12.69 -14.96
CA ASN A 49 7.50 11.32 -15.12
C ASN A 49 9.02 11.23 -14.88
N SER A 50 9.79 12.22 -15.35
CA SER A 50 11.22 12.29 -15.09
C SER A 50 11.54 12.45 -13.61
N LEU A 51 10.75 13.25 -12.88
CA LEU A 51 10.94 13.47 -11.44
C LEU A 51 10.54 12.24 -10.62
N ILE A 52 9.45 11.55 -10.99
CA ILE A 52 9.06 10.29 -10.33
C ILE A 52 10.16 9.24 -10.49
N ARG A 53 10.77 9.16 -11.68
CA ARG A 53 11.92 8.28 -11.90
C ARG A 53 13.14 8.70 -11.07
N GLU A 54 13.40 9.99 -10.93
CA GLU A 54 14.48 10.53 -10.08
C GLU A 54 14.24 10.19 -8.59
N LEU A 55 13.01 10.30 -8.10
CA LEU A 55 12.62 9.85 -6.75
C LEU A 55 12.92 8.36 -6.55
N LYS A 56 12.58 7.51 -7.53
CA LYS A 56 12.86 6.08 -7.49
C LYS A 56 14.37 5.82 -7.40
N LEU A 57 15.17 6.46 -8.25
CA LEU A 57 16.62 6.27 -8.29
C LEU A 57 17.27 6.69 -6.96
N ILE A 58 16.78 7.75 -6.31
CA ILE A 58 17.27 8.13 -4.98
C ILE A 58 16.98 7.01 -3.95
N LEU A 59 15.81 6.38 -4.03
CA LEU A 59 15.35 5.37 -3.06
C LEU A 59 15.92 3.97 -3.30
N TYR A 60 16.27 3.62 -4.53
CA TYR A 60 16.70 2.27 -4.93
C TYR A 60 18.13 2.20 -5.46
N GLY A 61 18.75 3.33 -5.78
CA GLY A 61 20.00 3.37 -6.53
C GLY A 61 19.77 3.18 -8.03
N ASP A 62 20.87 3.07 -8.75
CA ASP A 62 20.92 2.68 -10.16
C ASP A 62 21.74 1.39 -10.32
N ASP A 63 22.00 0.96 -11.56
CA ASP A 63 22.76 -0.27 -11.83
C ASP A 63 24.22 -0.19 -11.35
N ASP A 64 24.74 1.01 -11.11
CA ASP A 64 26.15 1.26 -10.80
C ASP A 64 26.37 1.66 -9.32
N SER A 65 25.33 2.06 -8.58
CA SER A 65 25.44 2.64 -7.24
C SER A 65 24.26 2.31 -6.32
N GLU A 66 24.57 1.89 -5.10
CA GLU A 66 23.59 1.73 -4.02
C GLU A 66 23.02 3.09 -3.56
N PRO A 67 21.76 3.12 -3.07
CA PRO A 67 21.14 4.36 -2.62
C PRO A 67 21.82 4.90 -1.35
N SER A 68 22.10 6.21 -1.34
CA SER A 68 22.64 6.88 -0.15
C SER A 68 21.59 6.93 0.97
N ALA A 69 21.93 6.38 2.13
CA ALA A 69 21.07 6.41 3.32
C ALA A 69 20.67 7.84 3.73
N GLU A 70 21.59 8.80 3.60
CA GLU A 70 21.33 10.22 3.87
C GLU A 70 20.33 10.78 2.86
N ALA A 71 20.51 10.50 1.56
CA ALA A 71 19.62 10.98 0.52
C ALA A 71 18.20 10.40 0.67
N CYS A 72 18.10 9.11 1.00
CA CYS A 72 16.83 8.44 1.31
C CYS A 72 16.13 9.09 2.52
N ALA A 73 16.88 9.37 3.60
CA ALA A 73 16.31 10.01 4.78
C ALA A 73 15.81 11.44 4.48
N GLN A 74 16.60 12.24 3.76
CA GLN A 74 16.21 13.59 3.34
C GLN A 74 14.97 13.57 2.43
N LEU A 75 14.93 12.67 1.45
CA LEU A 75 13.77 12.48 0.58
C LEU A 75 12.54 12.12 1.41
N THR A 76 12.66 11.15 2.31
CA THR A 76 11.55 10.66 3.13
C THR A 76 10.93 11.77 3.96
N VAL A 77 11.75 12.53 4.69
CA VAL A 77 11.30 13.65 5.52
C VAL A 77 10.59 14.70 4.68
N GLU A 78 11.15 15.07 3.52
CA GLU A 78 10.52 16.06 2.66
C GLU A 78 9.23 15.53 2.03
N PHE A 79 9.17 14.25 1.66
CA PHE A 79 8.03 13.64 0.96
C PHE A 79 6.76 13.61 1.81
N PHE A 80 6.87 13.38 3.12
CA PHE A 80 5.71 13.40 4.00
C PHE A 80 5.23 14.80 4.40
N LYS A 81 5.96 15.87 4.04
CA LYS A 81 5.46 17.24 4.16
C LYS A 81 4.39 17.53 3.11
N GLU A 82 3.47 18.42 3.47
CA GLU A 82 2.46 18.99 2.57
C GLU A 82 1.69 17.94 1.74
N ASP A 83 1.50 16.76 2.32
CA ASP A 83 0.63 15.71 1.77
C ASP A 83 1.05 15.19 0.38
N THR A 84 2.35 15.20 0.07
CA THR A 84 2.88 14.74 -1.23
C THR A 84 2.49 13.30 -1.55
N LEU A 85 2.46 12.42 -0.53
CA LEU A 85 2.06 11.03 -0.72
C LEU A 85 0.62 10.93 -1.26
N ARG A 86 -0.33 11.62 -0.61
CA ARG A 86 -1.72 11.70 -1.11
C ARG A 86 -1.78 12.18 -2.54
N LEU A 87 -1.08 13.26 -2.84
CA LEU A 87 -1.08 13.85 -4.18
C LEU A 87 -0.59 12.86 -5.22
N LEU A 88 0.49 12.11 -4.93
CA LEU A 88 1.01 11.11 -5.85
C LEU A 88 0.04 9.94 -6.04
N ILE A 89 -0.58 9.45 -4.96
CA ILE A 89 -1.58 8.36 -5.00
C ILE A 89 -2.79 8.76 -5.83
N ILE A 90 -3.39 9.93 -5.58
CA ILE A 90 -4.56 10.42 -6.33
C ILE A 90 -4.23 10.65 -7.81
N PHE A 91 -2.99 11.00 -8.13
CA PHE A 91 -2.57 11.28 -9.49
C PHE A 91 -2.16 10.03 -10.28
N LEU A 92 -1.98 8.88 -9.61
CA LEU A 92 -1.57 7.62 -10.22
C LEU A 92 -2.36 7.24 -11.50
N PRO A 93 -3.71 7.39 -11.57
CA PRO A 93 -4.47 7.07 -12.79
C PRO A 93 -4.06 7.89 -14.02
N LYS A 94 -3.54 9.11 -13.81
CA LYS A 94 -3.15 10.04 -14.88
C LYS A 94 -1.73 9.79 -15.41
N LEU A 95 -0.94 8.98 -14.69
CA LEU A 95 0.42 8.63 -15.09
C LEU A 95 0.39 7.57 -16.20
N ASN A 96 1.45 7.53 -17.00
CA ASN A 96 1.66 6.44 -17.96
C ASN A 96 2.11 5.14 -17.24
N LEU A 97 2.15 4.03 -17.96
CA LEU A 97 2.43 2.70 -17.38
C LEU A 97 3.74 2.65 -16.58
N GLU A 98 4.82 3.19 -17.11
CA GLU A 98 6.13 3.17 -16.44
C GLU A 98 6.15 4.10 -15.22
N ALA A 99 5.57 5.29 -15.33
CA ALA A 99 5.48 6.21 -14.19
C ALA A 99 4.57 5.68 -13.07
N ARG A 100 3.53 4.89 -13.38
CA ARG A 100 2.72 4.18 -12.36
C ARG A 100 3.56 3.17 -11.59
N LYS A 101 4.38 2.38 -12.29
CA LYS A 101 5.31 1.41 -11.65
C LYS A 101 6.32 2.13 -10.77
N ASP A 102 6.96 3.19 -11.28
CA ASP A 102 7.94 3.96 -10.53
C ASP A 102 7.30 4.62 -9.29
N ALA A 103 6.13 5.25 -9.45
CA ALA A 103 5.39 5.84 -8.32
C ALA A 103 5.01 4.80 -7.26
N THR A 104 4.60 3.60 -7.69
CA THR A 104 4.29 2.49 -6.77
C THR A 104 5.51 2.06 -5.96
N GLN A 105 6.68 1.97 -6.61
CA GLN A 105 7.93 1.63 -5.93
C GLN A 105 8.37 2.73 -4.98
N VAL A 106 8.23 4.00 -5.37
CA VAL A 106 8.50 5.15 -4.49
C VAL A 106 7.64 5.08 -3.23
N VAL A 107 6.31 4.97 -3.38
CA VAL A 107 5.38 4.84 -2.25
C VAL A 107 5.75 3.64 -1.37
N ALA A 108 5.98 2.48 -1.98
CA ALA A 108 6.32 1.25 -1.27
C ALA A 108 7.63 1.36 -0.48
N SER A 109 8.66 2.01 -1.03
CA SER A 109 9.95 2.20 -0.39
C SER A 109 9.87 3.17 0.79
N LEU A 110 9.06 4.24 0.67
CA LEU A 110 8.84 5.19 1.75
C LEU A 110 8.22 4.54 3.00
N GLN A 111 7.33 3.56 2.83
CA GLN A 111 6.76 2.80 3.95
C GLN A 111 7.76 1.85 4.64
N ARG A 112 8.91 1.59 4.02
CA ARG A 112 9.93 0.64 4.50
C ARG A 112 11.13 1.31 5.15
N GLN A 113 11.11 2.64 5.31
CA GLN A 113 12.27 3.39 5.76
C GLN A 113 12.72 2.94 7.16
N PRO A 114 14.04 2.84 7.40
CA PRO A 114 14.57 2.47 8.71
C PRO A 114 14.32 3.57 9.75
N LEU A 115 14.63 3.28 11.02
CA LEU A 115 14.66 4.29 12.07
C LEU A 115 15.76 5.33 11.79
N PRO A 116 15.53 6.63 12.10
CA PRO A 116 14.34 7.19 12.76
C PRO A 116 13.18 7.54 11.81
N SER A 117 13.41 7.57 10.49
CA SER A 117 12.43 8.01 9.48
C SER A 117 11.10 7.24 9.52
N ARG A 118 11.09 6.00 10.03
CA ARG A 118 9.86 5.22 10.28
C ARG A 118 8.83 5.92 11.18
N PHE A 119 9.27 6.78 12.11
CA PHE A 119 8.37 7.55 12.97
C PHE A 119 7.59 8.61 12.18
N GLU A 120 8.27 9.29 11.25
CA GLU A 120 7.63 10.30 10.39
C GLU A 120 6.56 9.66 9.50
N VAL A 121 6.85 8.47 8.96
CA VAL A 121 5.89 7.70 8.16
C VAL A 121 4.66 7.34 8.99
N SER A 122 4.86 6.80 10.20
CA SER A 122 3.76 6.41 11.08
C SER A 122 2.90 7.62 11.47
N ARG A 123 3.53 8.74 11.82
CA ARG A 123 2.86 10.00 12.19
C ARG A 123 2.04 10.56 11.03
N TYR A 124 2.60 10.52 9.83
CA TYR A 124 1.89 10.96 8.64
C TYR A 124 0.65 10.09 8.38
N LEU A 125 0.78 8.77 8.43
CA LEU A 125 -0.32 7.84 8.20
C LEU A 125 -1.43 8.01 9.25
N GLU A 126 -1.07 8.18 10.52
CA GLU A 126 -2.03 8.45 11.61
C GLU A 126 -2.87 9.69 11.35
N ALA A 127 -2.27 10.75 10.77
CA ALA A 127 -2.97 11.97 10.41
C ALA A 127 -3.77 11.88 9.08
N ASN A 128 -3.61 10.80 8.30
CA ASN A 128 -4.13 10.67 6.93
C ASN A 128 -4.70 9.27 6.64
N LEU A 129 -5.38 8.66 7.64
CA LEU A 129 -5.90 7.29 7.53
C LEU A 129 -6.92 7.10 6.39
N ASP A 130 -7.64 8.14 6.00
CA ASP A 130 -8.56 8.13 4.85
C ASP A 130 -7.85 7.83 3.51
N LEU A 131 -6.53 7.96 3.44
CA LEU A 131 -5.74 7.44 2.30
C LEU A 131 -5.93 5.95 2.08
N LEU A 132 -6.17 5.19 3.15
CA LEU A 132 -6.34 3.75 3.06
C LEU A 132 -7.66 3.41 2.37
N ASP A 133 -8.70 4.24 2.52
CA ASP A 133 -9.94 4.09 1.76
C ASP A 133 -9.69 4.27 0.25
N ILE A 134 -8.82 5.21 -0.14
CA ILE A 134 -8.42 5.42 -1.53
C ILE A 134 -7.68 4.19 -2.06
N LEU A 135 -6.72 3.65 -1.29
CA LEU A 135 -5.97 2.45 -1.68
C LEU A 135 -6.87 1.22 -1.80
N ILE A 136 -7.82 1.02 -0.89
CA ILE A 136 -8.80 -0.07 -0.96
C ILE A 136 -9.71 0.10 -2.17
N SER A 137 -10.28 1.29 -2.39
CA SER A 137 -11.16 1.57 -3.53
C SER A 137 -10.43 1.42 -4.87
N GLY A 138 -9.09 1.55 -4.87
CA GLY A 138 -8.25 1.35 -6.04
C GLY A 138 -8.36 -0.04 -6.68
N TYR A 139 -8.83 -1.05 -5.94
CA TYR A 139 -9.12 -2.39 -6.49
C TYR A 139 -10.27 -2.40 -7.52
N GLU A 140 -11.09 -1.33 -7.58
CA GLU A 140 -12.19 -1.19 -8.56
C GLU A 140 -11.68 -0.94 -9.99
N ASP A 141 -10.44 -0.46 -10.17
CA ASP A 141 -9.83 -0.26 -11.48
C ASP A 141 -8.85 -1.40 -11.79
N PRO A 142 -9.18 -2.33 -12.71
CA PRO A 142 -8.31 -3.46 -13.02
C PRO A 142 -6.91 -3.08 -13.52
N GLN A 143 -6.72 -1.88 -14.08
CA GLN A 143 -5.40 -1.42 -14.53
C GLN A 143 -4.53 -0.90 -13.39
N LEU A 144 -5.13 -0.56 -12.25
CA LEU A 144 -4.45 0.07 -11.11
C LEU A 144 -4.51 -0.78 -9.83
N ALA A 145 -5.39 -1.77 -9.77
CA ALA A 145 -5.64 -2.58 -8.59
C ALA A 145 -4.35 -3.12 -7.96
N LEU A 146 -3.45 -3.70 -8.75
CA LEU A 146 -2.19 -4.25 -8.25
C LEU A 146 -1.20 -3.17 -7.78
N HIS A 147 -1.28 -1.95 -8.32
CA HIS A 147 -0.49 -0.82 -7.83
C HIS A 147 -0.98 -0.37 -6.45
N TYR A 148 -2.29 -0.19 -6.28
CA TYR A 148 -2.87 0.20 -5.00
C TYR A 148 -2.75 -0.91 -3.94
N GLY A 149 -2.96 -2.16 -4.32
CA GLY A 149 -2.77 -3.32 -3.46
C GLY A 149 -1.33 -3.46 -2.95
N ARG A 150 -0.34 -3.22 -3.83
CA ARG A 150 1.06 -3.14 -3.41
C ARG A 150 1.30 -2.03 -2.39
N MET A 151 0.79 -0.82 -2.61
CA MET A 151 0.94 0.29 -1.67
C MET A 151 0.27 -0.01 -0.31
N LEU A 152 -0.96 -0.54 -0.35
CA LEU A 152 -1.73 -0.93 0.83
C LEU A 152 -0.96 -1.94 1.70
N LYS A 153 -0.40 -2.97 1.08
CA LYS A 153 0.38 -4.00 1.78
C LYS A 153 1.63 -3.44 2.46
N GLU A 154 2.26 -2.40 1.90
CA GLU A 154 3.37 -1.77 2.60
C GLU A 154 2.92 -0.92 3.81
N CYS A 155 1.77 -0.25 3.70
CA CYS A 155 1.17 0.48 4.82
C CYS A 155 0.84 -0.46 5.99
N LEU A 156 0.46 -1.72 5.74
CA LEU A 156 0.14 -2.72 6.79
C LEU A 156 1.30 -2.95 7.78
N ARG A 157 2.54 -2.59 7.44
CA ARG A 157 3.68 -2.63 8.37
C ARG A 157 3.50 -1.75 9.62
N HIS A 158 2.61 -0.78 9.56
CA HIS A 158 2.32 0.16 10.64
C HIS A 158 1.09 -0.29 11.40
N GLN A 159 1.20 -0.43 12.72
CA GLN A 159 0.12 -0.93 13.58
C GLN A 159 -1.14 -0.06 13.49
N ILE A 160 -0.98 1.26 13.34
CA ILE A 160 -2.10 2.21 13.20
C ILE A 160 -2.94 1.93 11.95
N VAL A 161 -2.30 1.48 10.86
CA VAL A 161 -2.97 1.15 9.60
C VAL A 161 -3.79 -0.12 9.80
N ALA A 162 -3.21 -1.13 10.43
CA ALA A 162 -3.92 -2.36 10.73
C ALA A 162 -5.13 -2.11 11.64
N SER A 163 -4.99 -1.28 12.68
CA SER A 163 -6.11 -0.94 13.56
C SER A 163 -7.25 -0.28 12.78
N TYR A 164 -6.94 0.64 11.85
CA TYR A 164 -7.96 1.31 11.04
C TYR A 164 -8.65 0.35 10.06
N LEU A 165 -7.88 -0.52 9.40
CA LEU A 165 -8.42 -1.46 8.41
C LEU A 165 -9.21 -2.62 9.02
N LEU A 166 -9.09 -2.85 10.32
CA LEU A 166 -9.90 -3.82 11.06
C LEU A 166 -11.28 -3.27 11.46
N GLU A 167 -11.53 -1.98 11.28
CA GLU A 167 -12.87 -1.43 11.47
C GLU A 167 -13.88 -2.07 10.49
N PRO A 168 -15.16 -2.26 10.90
CA PRO A 168 -16.17 -3.02 10.12
C PRO A 168 -16.25 -2.64 8.64
N ILE A 169 -16.33 -1.35 8.34
CA ILE A 169 -16.53 -0.84 6.98
C ILE A 169 -15.32 -1.15 6.09
N GLN A 170 -14.11 -0.89 6.59
CA GLN A 170 -12.87 -1.09 5.85
C GLN A 170 -12.58 -2.58 5.62
N LEU A 171 -12.80 -3.40 6.66
CA LEU A 171 -12.57 -4.84 6.57
C LEU A 171 -13.55 -5.50 5.60
N GLU A 172 -14.83 -5.14 5.67
CA GLU A 172 -15.86 -5.62 4.75
C GLU A 172 -15.53 -5.23 3.31
N LYS A 173 -15.11 -3.96 3.09
CA LYS A 173 -14.72 -3.49 1.76
C LYS A 173 -13.52 -4.27 1.21
N LEU A 174 -12.47 -4.46 2.00
CA LEU A 174 -11.31 -5.27 1.60
C LEU A 174 -11.70 -6.73 1.33
N PHE A 175 -12.57 -7.31 2.16
CA PHE A 175 -13.10 -8.65 1.98
C PHE A 175 -13.92 -8.79 0.69
N GLY A 176 -14.66 -7.75 0.27
CA GLY A 176 -15.36 -7.75 -1.01
C GLY A 176 -14.44 -8.01 -2.21
N TYR A 177 -13.24 -7.44 -2.22
CA TYR A 177 -12.29 -7.62 -3.33
C TYR A 177 -11.65 -9.01 -3.38
N ILE A 178 -11.71 -9.76 -2.29
CA ILE A 178 -11.29 -11.17 -2.26
C ILE A 178 -12.17 -12.03 -3.19
N GLN A 179 -13.39 -11.58 -3.47
CA GLN A 179 -14.35 -12.25 -4.35
C GLN A 179 -14.38 -11.62 -5.76
N HIS A 180 -13.38 -10.81 -6.10
CA HIS A 180 -13.35 -10.11 -7.37
C HIS A 180 -13.26 -11.09 -8.56
N PRO A 181 -13.96 -10.87 -9.69
CA PRO A 181 -13.94 -11.81 -10.83
C PRO A 181 -12.57 -12.01 -11.49
N SER A 182 -11.68 -11.03 -11.34
CA SER A 182 -10.28 -11.16 -11.77
C SER A 182 -9.47 -11.86 -10.70
N PHE A 183 -8.91 -13.02 -11.06
CA PHE A 183 -8.03 -13.83 -10.20
C PHE A 183 -6.89 -13.01 -9.60
N ASP A 184 -6.19 -12.20 -10.40
CA ASP A 184 -5.02 -11.45 -9.92
C ASP A 184 -5.41 -10.45 -8.82
N ILE A 185 -6.57 -9.81 -8.96
CA ILE A 185 -7.10 -8.83 -8.01
C ILE A 185 -7.58 -9.52 -6.74
N ALA A 186 -8.32 -10.63 -6.89
CA ALA A 186 -8.78 -11.44 -5.76
C ALA A 186 -7.61 -12.00 -4.94
N ALA A 187 -6.59 -12.54 -5.61
CA ALA A 187 -5.38 -13.07 -4.97
C ALA A 187 -4.60 -11.96 -4.24
N ASP A 188 -4.42 -10.79 -4.86
CA ASP A 188 -3.72 -9.66 -4.22
C ASP A 188 -4.47 -9.13 -2.98
N ALA A 189 -5.80 -9.01 -3.07
CA ALA A 189 -6.66 -8.62 -1.96
C ALA A 189 -6.60 -9.65 -0.82
N ALA A 190 -6.63 -10.94 -1.15
CA ALA A 190 -6.55 -12.00 -0.18
C ALA A 190 -5.18 -12.05 0.52
N ASP A 191 -4.10 -11.75 -0.19
CA ASP A 191 -2.77 -11.56 0.39
C ASP A 191 -2.73 -10.36 1.35
N ALA A 192 -3.34 -9.22 0.98
CA ALA A 192 -3.41 -8.05 1.84
C ALA A 192 -4.22 -8.33 3.11
N PHE A 193 -5.35 -9.03 2.96
CA PHE A 193 -6.22 -9.43 4.07
C PHE A 193 -5.52 -10.42 5.02
N LYS A 194 -4.80 -11.41 4.47
CA LYS A 194 -3.97 -12.33 5.26
C LYS A 194 -2.89 -11.58 6.03
N ASP A 195 -2.22 -10.62 5.41
CA ASP A 195 -1.19 -9.82 6.07
C ASP A 195 -1.79 -8.99 7.22
N LEU A 196 -2.92 -8.32 6.97
CA LEU A 196 -3.69 -7.56 7.97
C LEU A 196 -3.99 -8.39 9.22
N LEU A 197 -4.52 -9.61 9.03
CA LEU A 197 -4.96 -10.48 10.13
C LEU A 197 -3.82 -11.19 10.87
N THR A 198 -2.62 -11.26 10.29
CA THR A 198 -1.54 -12.09 10.86
C THR A 198 -0.33 -11.29 11.33
N ARG A 199 -0.17 -10.04 10.91
CA ARG A 199 0.99 -9.21 11.24
C ARG A 199 0.98 -8.69 12.67
N HIS A 200 -0.07 -7.96 13.07
CA HIS A 200 -0.16 -7.31 14.38
C HIS A 200 -1.13 -8.05 15.30
N LYS A 201 -0.71 -9.24 15.76
CA LYS A 201 -1.58 -10.21 16.45
C LYS A 201 -2.39 -9.62 17.61
N SER A 202 -1.79 -8.77 18.43
CA SER A 202 -2.49 -8.13 19.57
C SER A 202 -3.60 -7.19 19.09
N THR A 203 -3.30 -6.31 18.13
CA THR A 203 -4.28 -5.39 17.53
C THR A 203 -5.41 -6.13 16.83
N VAL A 204 -5.09 -7.19 16.08
CA VAL A 204 -6.09 -8.04 15.45
C VAL A 204 -6.98 -8.69 16.51
N SER A 205 -6.37 -9.27 17.55
CA SER A 205 -7.11 -9.90 18.64
C SER A 205 -8.07 -8.91 19.29
N GLU A 206 -7.58 -7.75 19.70
CA GLU A 206 -8.37 -6.72 20.36
C GLU A 206 -9.49 -6.17 19.47
N SER A 207 -9.19 -5.86 18.20
CA SER A 207 -10.18 -5.31 17.26
C SER A 207 -11.28 -6.33 16.94
N LEU A 208 -10.91 -7.60 16.75
CA LEU A 208 -11.89 -8.67 16.53
C LEU A 208 -12.76 -8.91 17.76
N SER A 209 -12.23 -8.80 18.99
CA SER A 209 -13.05 -8.89 20.21
C SER A 209 -14.07 -7.76 20.31
N LYS A 210 -13.67 -6.56 19.87
CA LYS A 210 -14.42 -5.32 20.10
C LYS A 210 -15.46 -5.04 19.02
N ASN A 211 -15.09 -5.22 17.76
CA ASN A 211 -15.82 -4.68 16.62
C ASN A 211 -16.68 -5.71 15.88
N TYR A 212 -16.42 -7.00 16.08
CA TYR A 212 -17.18 -8.07 15.44
C TYR A 212 -17.86 -8.89 16.51
N SER A 213 -19.17 -9.05 16.38
CA SER A 213 -19.81 -10.12 17.08
C SER A 213 -19.35 -11.43 16.45
N TRP A 214 -19.30 -12.49 17.26
CA TRP A 214 -18.80 -13.76 16.77
C TRP A 214 -19.67 -14.32 15.63
N VAL A 215 -20.94 -13.88 15.45
CA VAL A 215 -21.76 -14.27 14.28
C VAL A 215 -21.15 -13.74 12.99
N ASP A 216 -20.54 -12.56 13.01
CA ASP A 216 -20.05 -11.86 11.80
C ASP A 216 -18.72 -12.43 11.29
N ILE A 217 -17.88 -12.94 12.18
CA ILE A 217 -16.58 -13.58 11.85
C ILE A 217 -16.78 -14.77 10.88
N PRO A 218 -17.64 -15.78 11.14
CA PRO A 218 -17.98 -16.81 10.17
C PRO A 218 -18.47 -16.25 8.84
N TYR A 219 -19.26 -15.17 8.80
CA TYR A 219 -19.69 -14.58 7.52
C TYR A 219 -18.53 -13.94 6.74
N LEU A 220 -17.59 -13.33 7.45
CA LEU A 220 -16.35 -12.77 6.91
C LEU A 220 -15.33 -13.82 6.46
N PHE A 221 -15.42 -15.08 6.87
CA PHE A 221 -14.35 -16.08 6.59
C PHE A 221 -14.85 -17.40 5.98
N VAL A 222 -16.10 -17.80 6.23
CA VAL A 222 -16.60 -19.17 6.04
C VAL A 222 -17.97 -19.22 5.35
N ALA A 223 -18.84 -18.21 5.48
CA ALA A 223 -20.22 -18.30 4.98
C ALA A 223 -20.40 -18.05 3.48
N ASN A 224 -19.35 -17.66 2.75
CA ASN A 224 -19.43 -17.73 1.30
C ASN A 224 -19.43 -19.21 0.88
N GLU A 225 -20.57 -19.75 0.44
CA GLU A 225 -20.68 -21.15 -0.02
C GLU A 225 -19.84 -21.40 -1.30
N ASN A 226 -19.60 -20.35 -2.09
CA ASN A 226 -18.79 -20.38 -3.32
C ASN A 226 -17.46 -19.67 -3.10
N LYS A 227 -16.58 -20.26 -2.27
CA LYS A 227 -15.24 -19.69 -2.04
C LYS A 227 -14.39 -19.88 -3.29
N PRO A 228 -13.77 -18.82 -3.85
CA PRO A 228 -12.78 -18.99 -4.90
C PRO A 228 -11.65 -19.92 -4.42
N PRO A 229 -11.08 -20.79 -5.30
CA PRO A 229 -10.03 -21.74 -4.93
C PRO A 229 -8.84 -21.09 -4.21
N GLU A 230 -8.55 -19.83 -4.51
CA GLU A 230 -7.48 -19.03 -3.91
C GLU A 230 -7.75 -18.77 -2.42
N ILE A 231 -9.02 -18.58 -2.06
CA ILE A 231 -9.45 -18.28 -0.70
C ILE A 231 -9.46 -19.55 0.13
N VAL A 232 -9.94 -20.65 -0.46
CA VAL A 232 -9.81 -21.98 0.12
C VAL A 232 -8.34 -22.30 0.37
N SER A 233 -7.47 -22.06 -0.62
CA SER A 233 -6.02 -22.24 -0.51
C SER A 233 -5.41 -21.41 0.60
N ILE A 234 -5.82 -20.14 0.75
CA ILE A 234 -5.31 -19.25 1.82
C ILE A 234 -5.80 -19.70 3.19
N LEU A 235 -7.07 -20.05 3.33
CA LEU A 235 -7.65 -20.56 4.58
C LEU A 235 -6.99 -21.88 4.98
N VAL A 236 -6.77 -22.79 4.03
CA VAL A 236 -6.06 -24.07 4.20
C VAL A 236 -4.59 -23.84 4.57
N THR A 237 -3.89 -22.96 3.86
CA THR A 237 -2.46 -22.64 4.07
C THR A 237 -2.22 -22.02 5.46
N ASN A 238 -3.16 -21.22 5.95
CA ASN A 238 -3.05 -20.56 7.25
C ASN A 238 -3.86 -21.23 8.36
N ARG A 239 -4.50 -22.36 8.07
CA ARG A 239 -5.42 -23.08 8.96
C ARG A 239 -4.89 -23.23 10.37
N SER A 240 -3.66 -23.72 10.53
CA SER A 240 -3.05 -23.92 11.86
C SER A 240 -2.90 -22.61 12.66
N LYS A 241 -2.61 -21.49 11.99
CA LYS A 241 -2.46 -20.17 12.63
C LYS A 241 -3.80 -19.56 12.99
N ILE A 242 -4.79 -19.69 12.11
CA ILE A 242 -6.16 -19.18 12.32
C ILE A 242 -6.85 -20.00 13.41
N LEU A 243 -6.76 -21.33 13.36
CA LEU A 243 -7.26 -22.21 14.42
C LEU A 243 -6.63 -21.87 15.77
N ARG A 244 -5.30 -21.70 15.82
CA ARG A 244 -4.63 -21.31 17.07
C ARG A 244 -5.08 -19.95 17.60
N LEU A 245 -5.32 -18.98 16.71
CA LEU A 245 -5.84 -17.67 17.07
C LEU A 245 -7.26 -17.78 17.65
N LEU A 246 -8.15 -18.51 16.97
CA LEU A 246 -9.52 -18.74 17.41
C LEU A 246 -9.57 -19.53 18.73
N SER A 247 -8.74 -20.57 18.90
CA SER A 247 -8.68 -21.37 20.13
C SER A 247 -8.11 -20.61 21.33
N ALA A 248 -7.19 -19.65 21.12
CA ALA A 248 -6.62 -18.83 22.18
C ALA A 248 -7.58 -17.72 22.66
N PHE A 249 -8.63 -17.46 21.89
CA PHE A 249 -9.65 -16.48 22.23
C PHE A 249 -10.67 -17.11 23.16
N ALA A 250 -10.87 -16.56 24.35
CA ALA A 250 -11.96 -16.96 25.23
C ALA A 250 -12.65 -15.69 25.71
N TYR A 251 -13.96 -15.61 25.51
CA TYR A 251 -14.79 -14.56 26.08
C TYR A 251 -15.60 -15.17 27.21
N THR A 252 -15.26 -14.79 28.44
CA THR A 252 -15.89 -15.34 29.64
C THR A 252 -17.28 -14.74 29.78
N ASP A 253 -18.30 -15.59 29.69
CA ASP A 253 -19.75 -15.35 29.94
C ASP A 253 -20.69 -15.35 28.72
N ASP A 254 -20.23 -15.78 27.53
CA ASP A 254 -21.11 -15.99 26.37
C ASP A 254 -21.06 -17.44 25.86
N GLU A 255 -22.02 -18.28 26.25
CA GLU A 255 -22.12 -19.69 25.80
C GLU A 255 -22.41 -19.81 24.31
N VAL A 256 -23.12 -18.82 23.76
CA VAL A 256 -23.47 -18.74 22.35
C VAL A 256 -22.22 -18.41 21.52
N PHE A 257 -21.33 -17.56 22.04
CA PHE A 257 -20.00 -17.32 21.49
C PHE A 257 -19.14 -18.59 21.40
N GLU A 258 -19.03 -19.35 22.49
CA GLU A 258 -18.18 -20.55 22.49
C GLU A 258 -18.72 -21.63 21.53
N THR A 259 -20.04 -21.75 21.40
CA THR A 259 -20.68 -22.70 20.48
C THR A 259 -20.33 -22.43 19.03
N ASP A 260 -20.42 -21.18 18.60
CA ASP A 260 -20.24 -20.86 17.19
C ASP A 260 -18.78 -20.64 16.80
N LYS A 261 -17.94 -20.23 17.76
CA LYS A 261 -16.49 -20.35 17.64
C LYS A 261 -16.09 -21.80 17.36
N ILE A 262 -16.68 -22.78 18.08
CA ILE A 262 -16.46 -24.20 17.82
C ILE A 262 -16.96 -24.58 16.42
N GLN A 263 -18.11 -24.07 15.95
CA GLN A 263 -18.59 -24.32 14.59
C GLN A 263 -17.63 -23.80 13.50
N VAL A 264 -17.10 -22.58 13.67
CA VAL A 264 -16.10 -22.00 12.74
C VAL A 264 -14.82 -22.81 12.74
N ILE A 265 -14.32 -23.17 13.94
CA ILE A 265 -13.15 -24.03 14.11
C ILE A 265 -13.37 -25.36 13.39
N ASN A 266 -14.54 -25.97 13.55
CA ASN A 266 -14.87 -27.25 12.90
C ASN A 266 -14.95 -27.12 11.38
N LYS A 267 -15.65 -26.10 10.86
CA LYS A 267 -15.74 -25.85 9.40
C LYS A 267 -14.38 -25.55 8.79
N LEU A 268 -13.53 -24.77 9.47
CA LEU A 268 -12.18 -24.46 9.02
C LEU A 268 -11.26 -25.69 9.11
N ALA A 269 -11.41 -26.51 10.15
CA ALA A 269 -10.61 -27.71 10.33
C ALA A 269 -10.81 -28.70 9.18
N VAL A 270 -12.06 -28.87 8.72
CA VAL A 270 -12.43 -29.78 7.62
C VAL A 270 -12.42 -29.12 6.24
N LEU A 271 -12.00 -27.86 6.12
CA LEU A 271 -11.90 -27.20 4.82
C LEU A 271 -10.77 -27.84 4.01
N GLU A 272 -11.08 -28.28 2.80
CA GLU A 272 -10.15 -28.94 1.88
C GLU A 272 -10.07 -28.16 0.56
N LEU A 273 -8.91 -28.26 -0.10
CA LEU A 273 -8.78 -27.80 -1.47
C LEU A 273 -9.69 -28.68 -2.34
N GLN A 274 -10.60 -28.06 -3.08
CA GLN A 274 -11.29 -28.76 -4.15
C GLN A 274 -10.36 -28.79 -5.36
N ASP A 275 -10.13 -29.98 -5.90
CA ASP A 275 -9.30 -30.24 -7.09
C ASP A 275 -9.87 -29.59 -8.37
#